data_AF-A0A4R9R3W3-F1
#
_entry.id   AF-A0A4R9R3W3-F1
#
_cell.length_a   1.000
_cell.length_b   1.000
_cell.length_c   1.000
_cell.angle_alpha   90.00
_cell.angle_beta   90.00
_cell.angle_gamma   90.00
#
_symmetry.space_group_name_H-M   'P 1'
#
loop_
_entity.id
_entity.type
_entity.pdbx_description
1 polymer ?
#
loop_
_entity_poly.entity_id
_entity_poly.type
_entity_poly.pdbx_seq_one_letter_code
_entity_poly.pdbx_strand_id
1 'polypeptide(L)' 'MDVDRIVALVTAAGIELTDRRRSATGDGWSLSFSNGAMMEVGDDGSVRVTGKGAKAVAKLLDPPAPRGT' A
#
# COMPACT_ATOMS: atom_id res chain seq x y z
N MET A 1 3.06 -9.51 -3.48
CA MET A 1 3.98 -8.35 -3.53
C MET A 1 4.59 -8.17 -2.15
N ASP A 2 5.88 -7.83 -2.04
CA ASP A 2 6.56 -7.66 -0.74
C ASP A 2 6.09 -6.37 -0.02
N VAL A 3 5.83 -6.45 1.28
CA VAL A 3 5.42 -5.31 2.12
C VAL A 3 6.46 -4.20 2.13
N ASP A 4 7.75 -4.54 2.18
CA ASP A 4 8.82 -3.55 2.21
C ASP A 4 8.89 -2.80 0.87
N ARG A 5 8.60 -3.48 -0.25
CA ARG A 5 8.49 -2.85 -1.57
C ARG A 5 7.30 -1.89 -1.64
N ILE A 6 6.15 -2.25 -1.07
CA ILE A 6 4.97 -1.38 -0.99
C ILE A 6 5.30 -0.12 -0.21
N VAL A 7 5.88 -0.28 0.99
CA VAL A 7 6.25 0.84 1.85
C VAL A 7 7.24 1.76 1.14
N ALA A 8 8.29 1.21 0.55
CA ALA A 8 9.29 2.01 -0.19
C ALA A 8 8.66 2.81 -1.33
N LEU A 9 7.75 2.22 -2.11
CA LEU A 9 7.09 2.89 -3.21
C LEU A 9 6.17 4.03 -2.74
N VAL A 10 5.34 3.77 -1.72
CA VAL A 10 4.38 4.77 -1.22
C VAL A 10 5.11 5.91 -0.52
N THR A 11 6.16 5.61 0.25
CA THR A 11 7.01 6.64 0.89
C THR A 11 7.83 7.45 -0.11
N ALA A 12 8.33 6.84 -1.20
CA ALA A 12 8.98 7.57 -2.29
C ALA A 12 8.03 8.57 -3.00
N ALA A 13 6.72 8.33 -2.94
CA ALA A 13 5.70 9.27 -3.41
C ALA A 13 5.35 10.37 -2.37
N GLY A 14 6.08 10.46 -1.26
CA GLY A 14 5.86 11.45 -0.20
C GLY A 14 4.72 11.12 0.75
N ILE A 15 4.21 9.88 0.74
CA ILE A 15 3.15 9.42 1.65
C ILE A 15 3.80 8.58 2.76
N GLU A 16 3.87 9.15 3.95
CA GLU A 16 4.53 8.52 5.11
C GLU A 16 3.74 7.33 5.65
N LEU A 17 4.45 6.28 6.04
CA LEU A 17 3.91 5.16 6.79
C LEU A 17 3.76 5.57 8.27
N THR A 18 2.56 5.46 8.81
CA THR A 18 2.24 5.85 10.19
C THR A 18 2.04 4.66 11.13
N ASP A 19 1.65 3.51 10.60
CA ASP A 19 1.52 2.26 11.35
C ASP A 19 1.87 1.06 10.46
N ARG A 20 2.56 0.08 11.04
CA ARG A 20 2.81 -1.25 10.43
C ARG A 20 2.68 -2.31 11.52
N ARG A 21 1.77 -3.24 11.31
CA ARG A 21 1.54 -4.36 12.24
C ARG A 21 1.19 -5.63 11.48
N ARG A 22 1.47 -6.79 12.09
CA ARG A 22 0.94 -8.06 11.57
C ARG A 22 -0.59 -8.05 11.66
N SER A 23 -1.23 -8.67 10.68
CA SER A 23 -2.68 -8.90 10.71
C SER A 23 -3.05 -9.73 11.95
N ALA A 24 -4.28 -9.60 12.44
CA ALA A 24 -4.74 -10.33 13.63
C ALA A 24 -4.69 -11.86 13.44
N THR A 25 -4.86 -12.31 12.21
CA THR A 25 -4.76 -13.70 11.76
C THR A 25 -3.31 -14.17 11.55
N GLY A 26 -2.34 -13.25 11.58
CA GLY A 26 -0.92 -13.58 11.46
C GLY A 26 -0.51 -14.06 10.07
N ASP A 27 -1.31 -13.79 9.05
CA ASP A 27 -1.16 -14.21 7.64
C ASP A 27 -0.86 -13.03 6.71
N GLY A 28 -0.45 -11.88 7.27
CA GLY A 28 -0.21 -10.68 6.50
C GLY A 28 0.13 -9.47 7.36
N TRP A 29 -0.04 -8.29 6.78
CA TRP A 29 0.28 -7.00 7.37
C TRP A 29 -0.82 -5.98 7.14
N SER A 30 -1.15 -5.22 8.19
CA SER A 30 -1.93 -4.00 8.10
C SER A 30 -0.98 -2.79 8.11
N LEU A 31 -1.13 -1.91 7.14
CA LEU A 31 -0.35 -0.68 6.99
C LEU A 31 -1.29 0.54 7.03
N SER A 32 -0.88 1.60 7.71
CA SER A 32 -1.58 2.89 7.69
C SER A 32 -0.65 3.99 7.19
N PHE A 33 -1.20 4.92 6.42
CA PHE A 33 -0.44 6.01 5.81
C PHE A 33 -0.98 7.39 6.21
N SER A 34 -0.11 8.40 6.18
CA SER A 34 -0.42 9.78 6.60
C SER A 34 -1.52 10.45 5.76
N ASN A 35 -1.75 9.98 4.53
CA ASN A 35 -2.84 10.44 3.67
C ASN A 35 -4.22 9.80 4.01
N GLY A 36 -4.29 8.98 5.06
CA GLY A 36 -5.49 8.27 5.49
C GLY A 36 -5.82 7.03 4.64
N ALA A 37 -4.86 6.47 3.89
CA ALA A 37 -4.98 5.15 3.30
C ALA A 37 -4.67 4.06 4.34
N MET A 38 -5.40 2.95 4.26
CA MET A 38 -5.12 1.72 4.98
C MET A 38 -4.94 0.59 3.96
N MET A 39 -3.93 -0.26 4.18
CA MET A 39 -3.66 -1.40 3.33
C MET A 39 -3.61 -2.69 4.14
N GLU A 40 -4.19 -3.74 3.59
CA GLU A 40 -3.99 -5.12 4.02
C GLU A 40 -3.17 -5.83 2.94
N VAL A 41 -2.08 -6.48 3.34
CA VAL A 41 -1.19 -7.25 2.46
C VAL A 41 -1.11 -8.67 2.99
N GLY A 42 -1.67 -9.63 2.27
CA GLY A 42 -1.56 -11.05 2.62
C GLY A 42 -0.19 -11.61 2.27
N ASP A 43 0.26 -12.61 3.03
CA ASP A 43 1.49 -13.37 2.75
C ASP A 43 1.35 -14.17 1.43
N ASP A 44 0.11 -14.40 0.97
CA ASP A 44 -0.23 -14.93 -0.36
C ASP A 44 -0.01 -13.92 -1.50
N GLY A 45 0.36 -12.68 -1.15
CA GLY A 45 0.59 -11.59 -2.09
C GLY A 45 -0.66 -10.80 -2.47
N SER A 46 -1.83 -11.10 -1.89
CA SER A 46 -3.04 -10.29 -2.03
C SER A 46 -2.85 -8.90 -1.43
N VAL A 47 -3.47 -7.89 -2.05
CA VAL A 47 -3.41 -6.50 -1.57
C VAL A 47 -4.80 -5.89 -1.63
N ARG A 48 -5.23 -5.30 -0.52
CA ARG A 48 -6.48 -4.52 -0.43
C ARG A 48 -6.17 -3.14 0.12
N VAL A 49 -6.64 -2.10 -0.57
CA VAL A 49 -6.45 -0.71 -0.16
C VAL A 49 -7.81 -0.07 0.14
N THR A 50 -7.94 0.58 1.29
CA THR A 50 -9.15 1.26 1.75
C THR A 50 -8.82 2.63 2.37
N GLY A 51 -9.85 3.39 2.76
CA GLY A 51 -9.69 4.71 3.36
C GLY A 51 -9.59 5.87 2.35
N LYS A 52 -9.40 7.08 2.87
CA LYS A 52 -9.45 8.34 2.10
C LYS A 52 -8.35 8.41 1.03
N GLY A 53 -7.15 7.94 1.37
CA GLY A 53 -5.98 7.94 0.49
C GLY A 53 -5.92 6.77 -0.51
N ALA A 54 -6.90 5.86 -0.49
CA ALA A 54 -6.80 4.57 -1.20
C ALA A 54 -6.53 4.71 -2.69
N LYS A 55 -7.21 5.65 -3.36
CA LYS A 55 -7.07 5.87 -4.81
C LYS A 55 -5.67 6.37 -5.19
N ALA A 56 -5.04 7.18 -4.34
CA ALA A 56 -3.68 7.66 -4.59
C ALA A 56 -2.68 6.50 -4.48
N VAL A 57 -2.80 5.69 -3.42
CA VAL A 57 -1.96 4.51 -3.20
C VAL A 57 -2.17 3.46 -4.29
N ALA A 58 -3.41 3.13 -4.65
CA ALA A 58 -3.71 2.13 -5.69
C ALA A 58 -3.06 2.50 -7.04
N LYS A 59 -3.07 3.79 -7.42
CA LYS A 59 -2.40 4.27 -8.64
C LYS A 59 -0.88 4.15 -8.62
N LEU A 60 -0.26 4.14 -7.44
CA LEU A 60 1.19 3.90 -7.33
C LEU A 60 1.50 2.42 -7.54
N LEU A 61 0.67 1.54 -7.00
CA LEU A 61 0.83 0.09 -7.09
C LEU A 61 0.52 -0.45 -8.49
N ASP A 62 -0.46 0.16 -9.16
CA ASP A 62 -0.85 -0.13 -10.54
C ASP A 62 -0.77 1.16 -11.38
N PRO A 63 0.45 1.58 -11.77
CA PRO A 63 0.63 2.77 -12.57
C PRO A 63 0.00 2.57 -13.95
N PRO A 64 -0.75 3.55 -14.48
CA PRO A 64 -1.31 3.45 -15.82
C PRO A 64 -0.18 3.25 -16.83
N ALA A 65 -0.41 2.40 -17.84
CA ALA A 65 0.54 2.16 -18.91
C ALA A 65 1.03 3.51 -19.50
N PRO A 66 2.32 3.65 -19.82
CA PRO A 66 2.82 4.86 -20.44
C PRO A 66 1.99 5.15 -21.68
N ARG A 67 1.33 6.31 -21.73
CA ARG A 67 0.75 6.76 -22.99
C ARG A 67 1.93 7.11 -23.88
N GLY A 68 2.21 6.26 -24.86
CA GLY A 68 3.19 6.52 -25.90
C GLY A 68 2.89 7.89 -26.53
N THR A 69 3.90 8.74 -26.53
CA THR A 69 3.93 10.00 -27.27
C THR A 69 4.17 9.76 -28.75
#